data_AF-A0A839HIY2-F1
#
_entry.id   AF-A0A839HIY2-F1
#
_cell.length_a   1.000
_cell.length_b   1.000
_cell.length_c   1.000
_cell.angle_alpha   90.00
_cell.angle_beta   90.00
_cell.angle_gamma   90.00
#
_symmetry.space_group_name_H-M   'P 1'
#
loop_
_entity.id
_entity.type
_entity.pdbx_description
1 polymer ?
#
loop_
_entity_poly.entity_id
_entity_poly.type
_entity_poly.pdbx_seq_one_letter_code
_entity_poly.pdbx_strand_id
1 'polypeptide(L)'
;MNYLNVLSKTLAAAILMNNAVVLTVQADQSFRGKCLLEVNHTKYLNGTCNISMQSDGSFSIGTSENEPVTYFAMVDVTGKNIAEGFWNAEKGGGHAHDSLGNLSRKGACWQNQTAKVCAWK
;
A
#
# COMPACT_ATOMS: atom_id res chain seq x y z
N MET A 1 44.71 -29.92 -58.78
CA MET A 1 44.72 -28.46 -59.00
C MET A 1 44.56 -27.78 -57.65
N ASN A 2 45.53 -26.91 -57.38
CA ASN A 2 45.68 -25.87 -56.34
C ASN A 2 44.40 -25.02 -56.10
N TYR A 3 44.22 -24.12 -55.11
CA TYR A 3 44.87 -23.60 -53.90
C TYR A 3 43.85 -22.57 -53.29
N LEU A 4 43.80 -22.44 -51.96
CA LEU A 4 43.58 -21.25 -51.08
C LEU A 4 42.59 -20.08 -51.39
N ASN A 5 41.78 -19.79 -50.35
CA ASN A 5 41.41 -18.50 -49.70
C ASN A 5 40.50 -17.44 -50.37
N VAL A 6 39.49 -16.94 -49.62
CA VAL A 6 39.42 -15.60 -48.98
C VAL A 6 38.19 -15.49 -48.05
N LEU A 7 38.40 -14.82 -46.91
CA LEU A 7 37.53 -14.52 -45.77
C LEU A 7 36.36 -13.56 -46.06
N SER A 8 35.24 -13.68 -45.33
CA SER A 8 34.47 -12.50 -44.89
C SER A 8 33.53 -12.78 -43.70
N LYS A 9 33.96 -12.29 -42.53
CA LYS A 9 33.19 -11.55 -41.50
C LYS A 9 32.00 -12.24 -40.80
N THR A 10 32.28 -12.71 -39.59
CA THR A 10 31.53 -12.46 -38.35
C THR A 10 30.04 -12.12 -38.45
N LEU A 11 29.18 -13.01 -37.93
CA LEU A 11 28.03 -12.58 -37.13
C LEU A 11 28.15 -13.19 -35.74
N ALA A 12 28.22 -12.31 -34.74
CA ALA A 12 28.17 -12.65 -33.34
C ALA A 12 26.79 -13.22 -33.00
N ALA A 13 26.75 -14.45 -32.48
CA ALA A 13 25.61 -14.92 -31.71
C ALA A 13 25.91 -14.68 -30.23
N ALA A 14 25.66 -13.46 -29.75
CA ALA A 14 25.58 -13.19 -28.32
C ALA A 14 24.09 -13.15 -27.95
N ILE A 15 23.69 -14.12 -27.13
CA ILE A 15 22.35 -14.34 -26.59
C ILE A 15 21.85 -13.02 -25.99
N LEU A 16 20.79 -12.44 -26.57
CA LEU A 16 20.06 -11.34 -25.94
C LEU A 16 19.46 -11.91 -24.64
N MET A 17 19.99 -11.47 -23.49
CA MET A 17 19.36 -11.69 -22.20
C MET A 17 18.00 -11.00 -22.23
N ASN A 18 16.93 -11.77 -22.49
CA ASN A 18 15.56 -11.31 -22.33
C ASN A 18 15.28 -11.11 -20.83
N ASN A 19 15.70 -9.96 -20.29
CA ASN A 19 15.28 -9.49 -18.99
C ASN A 19 13.87 -8.90 -19.12
N ALA A 20 12.86 -9.76 -19.25
CA ALA A 20 11.48 -9.34 -19.08
C ALA A 20 11.26 -9.07 -17.58
N VAL A 21 11.35 -7.80 -17.17
CA VAL A 21 10.93 -7.37 -15.83
C VAL A 21 9.40 -7.53 -15.78
N VAL A 22 8.95 -8.58 -15.09
CA VAL A 22 7.52 -8.76 -14.79
C VAL A 22 7.16 -7.77 -13.69
N LEU A 23 6.52 -6.66 -14.05
CA LEU A 23 5.88 -5.78 -13.08
C LEU A 23 4.68 -6.53 -12.48
N THR A 24 4.82 -7.01 -11.25
CA THR A 24 3.70 -7.58 -10.51
C THR A 24 2.77 -6.46 -10.10
N VAL A 25 1.58 -6.38 -10.70
CA VAL A 25 0.50 -5.51 -10.21
C VAL A 25 0.06 -6.03 -8.84
N GLN A 26 0.22 -5.21 -7.80
CA GLN A 26 -0.24 -5.53 -6.45
C GLN A 26 -1.77 -5.41 -6.41
N ALA A 27 -2.45 -6.54 -6.22
CA ALA A 27 -3.90 -6.54 -6.03
C ALA A 27 -4.22 -6.13 -4.58
N ASP A 28 -4.87 -4.99 -4.41
CA ASP A 28 -5.45 -4.59 -3.13
C ASP A 28 -6.67 -5.48 -2.81
N GLN A 29 -6.70 -6.04 -1.60
CA GLN A 29 -7.82 -6.85 -1.11
C GLN A 29 -8.79 -5.95 -0.35
N SER A 30 -9.93 -5.64 -0.95
CA SER A 30 -11.00 -4.86 -0.32
C SER A 30 -12.09 -5.75 0.28
N PHE A 31 -12.49 -5.47 1.53
CA PHE A 31 -13.56 -6.17 2.22
C PHE A 31 -14.22 -5.28 3.29
N ARG A 32 -15.42 -5.66 3.75
CA ARG A 32 -16.04 -5.02 4.93
C ARG A 32 -15.57 -5.72 6.20
N GLY A 33 -15.18 -4.93 7.19
CA GLY A 33 -14.79 -5.40 8.50
C GLY A 33 -15.13 -4.37 9.56
N LYS A 34 -14.56 -4.52 10.76
CA LYS A 34 -14.66 -3.51 11.81
C LYS A 34 -13.44 -2.59 11.76
N CYS A 35 -13.67 -1.31 11.93
CA CYS A 35 -12.65 -0.27 11.86
C CYS A 35 -12.69 0.62 13.09
N LEU A 36 -11.52 1.16 13.45
CA LEU A 36 -11.39 2.25 14.41
C LEU A 36 -10.41 3.27 13.86
N LEU A 37 -10.84 4.54 13.82
CA LEU A 37 -9.98 5.71 13.69
C LEU A 37 -10.18 6.57 14.93
N GLU A 38 -9.14 6.66 15.75
CA GLU A 38 -9.12 7.50 16.95
C GLU A 38 -7.93 8.45 16.87
N VAL A 39 -8.18 9.75 17.00
CA VAL A 39 -7.15 10.82 17.00
C VAL A 39 -7.41 11.73 18.20
N ASN A 40 -6.38 11.99 18.99
CA ASN A 40 -6.47 12.74 20.25
C ASN A 40 -7.63 12.25 21.14
N HIS A 41 -7.74 10.92 21.28
CA HIS A 41 -8.79 10.23 22.05
C HIS A 41 -10.22 10.43 21.54
N THR A 42 -10.42 11.07 20.39
CA THR A 42 -11.71 11.22 19.73
C THR A 42 -11.86 10.17 18.65
N LYS A 43 -12.99 9.45 18.64
CA LYS A 43 -13.27 8.40 17.65
C LYS A 43 -14.03 9.00 16.46
N TYR A 44 -13.40 8.94 15.30
CA TYR A 44 -13.95 9.44 14.04
C TYR A 44 -14.58 8.32 13.20
N LEU A 45 -14.06 7.10 13.33
CA LEU A 45 -14.70 5.86 12.87
C LEU A 45 -14.71 4.85 14.00
N ASN A 46 -15.85 4.17 14.21
CA ASN A 46 -15.95 3.06 15.14
C ASN A 46 -17.15 2.18 14.76
N GLY A 47 -16.89 1.12 13.99
CA GLY A 47 -17.95 0.25 13.49
C GLY A 47 -17.57 -0.42 12.19
N THR A 48 -18.56 -0.89 11.45
CA THR A 48 -18.34 -1.52 10.16
C THR A 48 -17.87 -0.47 9.14
N CYS A 49 -16.79 -0.78 8.43
CA CYS A 49 -16.31 0.04 7.31
C CYS A 49 -15.61 -0.83 6.26
N ASN A 50 -15.33 -0.26 5.09
CA ASN A 50 -14.48 -0.89 4.09
C ASN A 50 -13.02 -0.81 4.52
N ILE A 51 -12.29 -1.90 4.30
CA ILE A 51 -10.86 -2.05 4.55
C ILE A 51 -10.24 -2.48 3.22
N SER A 52 -9.20 -1.77 2.79
CA SER A 52 -8.41 -2.10 1.61
C SER A 52 -7.00 -2.46 2.06
N MET A 53 -6.59 -3.72 1.96
CA MET A 53 -5.27 -4.21 2.38
C MET A 53 -4.34 -4.51 1.20
N GLN A 54 -3.14 -3.96 1.28
CA GLN A 54 -2.03 -4.21 0.37
C GLN A 54 -1.17 -5.39 0.86
N SER A 55 -0.35 -5.94 -0.06
CA SER A 55 0.46 -7.13 0.20
C SER A 55 1.58 -6.94 1.23
N ASP A 56 2.04 -5.71 1.40
CA ASP A 56 3.08 -5.30 2.38
C ASP A 56 2.51 -5.09 3.80
N GLY A 57 1.19 -5.18 3.94
CA GLY A 57 0.46 -4.91 5.18
C GLY A 57 0.01 -3.46 5.35
N SER A 58 0.32 -2.58 4.38
CA SER A 58 -0.28 -1.25 4.27
C SER A 58 -1.78 -1.38 4.00
N PHE A 59 -2.57 -0.43 4.49
CA PHE A 59 -4.02 -0.51 4.31
C PHE A 59 -4.70 0.86 4.43
N SER A 60 -5.92 0.94 3.92
CA SER A 60 -6.84 2.05 4.18
C SER A 60 -8.12 1.56 4.85
N ILE A 61 -8.75 2.44 5.63
CA ILE A 61 -10.07 2.21 6.25
C ILE A 61 -11.02 3.35 5.91
N GLY A 62 -12.30 3.05 5.69
CA GLY A 62 -13.36 4.05 5.48
C GLY A 62 -13.41 4.62 4.07
N THR A 63 -12.55 4.18 3.16
CA THR A 63 -12.61 4.48 1.72
C THR A 63 -13.72 3.66 1.05
N SER A 64 -14.49 4.26 0.15
CA SER A 64 -15.53 3.55 -0.61
C SER A 64 -15.73 4.22 -1.96
N GLU A 65 -15.85 3.44 -3.03
CA GLU A 65 -16.23 3.95 -4.35
C GLU A 65 -17.74 4.25 -4.44
N ASN A 66 -18.55 3.60 -3.60
CA ASN A 66 -20.01 3.61 -3.70
C ASN A 66 -20.71 4.31 -2.52
N GLU A 67 -19.95 4.81 -1.54
CA GLU A 67 -20.49 5.51 -0.37
C GLU A 67 -19.87 6.90 -0.25
N PRO A 68 -20.59 7.91 0.28
CA PRO A 68 -20.01 9.21 0.56
C PRO A 68 -18.80 9.10 1.47
N VAL A 69 -17.71 9.77 1.10
CA VAL A 69 -16.53 9.88 1.95
C VAL A 69 -16.94 10.55 3.27
N THR A 70 -16.56 9.96 4.39
CA THR A 70 -16.75 10.56 5.73
C THR A 70 -15.39 10.82 6.36
N TYR A 71 -14.95 9.96 7.25
CA TYR A 71 -13.58 9.92 7.71
C TYR A 71 -12.89 8.69 7.13
N PHE A 72 -11.61 8.81 6.84
CA PHE A 72 -10.80 7.67 6.42
C PHE A 72 -9.36 7.86 6.87
N ALA A 73 -8.62 6.76 6.91
CA ALA A 73 -7.19 6.77 7.22
C ALA A 73 -6.44 5.79 6.33
N MET A 74 -5.17 6.10 6.10
CA MET A 74 -4.19 5.26 5.42
C MET A 74 -3.06 4.96 6.39
N VAL A 75 -2.55 3.75 6.33
CA VAL A 75 -1.37 3.29 7.08
C VAL A 75 -0.41 2.67 6.08
N ASP A 76 0.76 3.29 5.96
CA ASP A 76 1.82 2.89 5.06
C ASP A 76 2.90 2.19 5.86
N VAL A 77 3.05 0.88 5.68
CA VAL A 77 4.02 0.05 6.41
C VAL A 77 5.41 0.27 5.80
N THR A 78 6.25 1.01 6.54
CA THR A 78 7.61 1.37 6.09
C THR A 78 8.68 0.42 6.61
N GLY A 79 8.34 -0.49 7.53
CA GLY A 79 9.26 -1.48 8.06
C GLY A 79 8.62 -2.48 9.02
N LYS A 80 9.44 -3.36 9.59
CA LYS A 80 8.95 -4.37 10.54
C LYS A 80 8.36 -3.69 11.79
N ASN A 81 7.04 -3.74 11.92
CA ASN A 81 6.26 -3.10 12.99
C ASN A 81 6.41 -1.56 13.03
N ILE A 82 6.77 -0.92 11.91
CA ILE A 82 6.85 0.53 11.76
C ILE A 82 5.97 0.93 10.56
N ALA A 83 5.15 1.95 10.75
CA ALA A 83 4.32 2.53 9.70
C ALA A 83 4.19 4.05 9.88
N GLU A 84 3.84 4.74 8.81
CA GLU A 84 3.37 6.13 8.83
C GLU A 84 1.85 6.13 8.62
N GLY A 85 1.14 7.02 9.31
CA GLY A 85 -0.31 7.13 9.18
C GLY A 85 -0.76 8.50 8.69
N PHE A 86 -1.83 8.51 7.91
CA PHE A 86 -2.45 9.73 7.39
C PHE A 86 -3.97 9.62 7.48
N TRP A 87 -4.67 10.74 7.64
CA TRP A 87 -6.13 10.80 7.66
C TRP A 87 -6.63 12.12 7.07
N ASN A 88 -7.94 12.21 6.85
CA ASN A 88 -8.53 13.35 6.15
C ASN A 88 -8.86 14.57 7.03
N ALA A 89 -8.83 14.42 8.37
CA ALA A 89 -9.12 15.42 9.42
C ALA A 89 -10.50 16.10 9.39
N GLU A 90 -11.03 16.36 8.21
CA GLU A 90 -12.31 16.96 7.92
C GLU A 90 -13.29 15.89 7.41
N LYS A 91 -14.51 15.91 7.95
CA LYS A 91 -15.57 15.02 7.49
C LYS A 91 -15.88 15.31 6.01
N GLY A 92 -15.74 14.31 5.16
CA GLY A 92 -15.98 14.45 3.72
C GLY A 92 -14.81 15.01 2.94
N GLY A 93 -13.68 15.34 3.59
CA GLY A 93 -12.45 15.69 2.90
C GLY A 93 -11.97 14.51 2.06
N GLY A 94 -11.62 14.74 0.80
CA GLY A 94 -11.26 13.70 -0.18
C GLY A 94 -9.79 13.26 -0.16
N HIS A 95 -8.96 13.85 0.70
CA HIS A 95 -7.52 13.59 0.77
C HIS A 95 -7.05 13.37 2.20
N ALA A 96 -6.28 12.30 2.43
CA ALA A 96 -5.63 12.05 3.72
C ALA A 96 -4.26 12.72 3.75
N HIS A 97 -4.23 14.00 4.12
CA HIS A 97 -3.03 14.83 4.14
C HIS A 97 -2.52 15.09 5.56
N ASP A 98 -3.36 14.94 6.58
CA ASP A 98 -2.97 15.13 7.97
C ASP A 98 -2.21 13.92 8.49
N SER A 99 -1.02 14.16 9.05
CA SER A 99 -0.19 13.10 9.61
C SER A 99 -0.74 12.61 10.96
N LEU A 100 -0.78 11.30 11.12
CA LEU A 100 -0.96 10.59 12.39
C LEU A 100 0.39 10.27 13.06
N GLY A 101 1.50 10.60 12.40
CA GLY A 101 2.87 10.32 12.81
C GLY A 101 3.28 8.86 12.63
N ASN A 102 4.43 8.51 13.22
CA ASN A 102 4.91 7.14 13.26
C ASN A 102 4.02 6.27 14.15
N LEU A 103 3.66 5.10 13.65
CA LEU A 103 2.80 4.14 14.32
C LEU A 103 3.56 2.84 14.56
N SER A 104 3.19 2.17 15.65
CA SER A 104 3.68 0.83 15.98
C SER A 104 2.53 -0.16 16.02
N ARG A 105 2.82 -1.39 15.58
CA ARG A 105 1.81 -2.44 15.51
C ARG A 105 1.48 -3.00 16.90
N LYS A 106 0.19 -3.03 17.24
CA LYS A 106 -0.37 -3.70 18.44
C LYS A 106 -1.63 -4.45 18.06
N GLY A 107 -1.51 -5.78 17.90
CA GLY A 107 -2.62 -6.61 17.44
C GLY A 107 -3.06 -6.23 16.04
N ALA A 108 -4.34 -5.89 15.87
CA ALA A 108 -4.93 -5.44 14.61
C ALA A 108 -4.82 -3.91 14.39
N CYS A 109 -4.15 -3.20 15.29
CA CYS A 109 -4.04 -1.75 15.28
C CYS A 109 -2.61 -1.30 15.00
N TRP A 110 -2.50 -0.16 14.33
CA TRP A 110 -1.33 0.68 14.27
C TRP A 110 -1.60 1.92 15.12
N GLN A 111 -0.73 2.17 16.11
CA GLN A 111 -1.01 3.20 17.12
C GLN A 111 0.25 3.85 17.67
N ASN A 112 0.06 5.05 18.19
CA ASN A 112 0.99 5.77 19.05
C ASN A 112 0.22 6.39 20.24
N GLN A 113 0.75 7.46 20.84
CA GLN A 113 0.11 8.10 21.99
C GLN A 113 -1.19 8.84 21.63
N THR A 114 -1.28 9.39 20.42
CA THR A 114 -2.37 10.28 20.00
C THR A 114 -3.26 9.66 18.93
N ALA A 115 -2.79 8.66 18.19
CA ALA A 115 -3.49 8.05 17.07
C ALA A 115 -3.62 6.53 17.22
N LYS A 116 -4.74 6.00 16.74
CA LYS A 116 -5.00 4.56 16.63
C LYS A 116 -5.85 4.28 15.39
N VAL A 117 -5.31 3.46 14.50
CA VAL A 117 -5.97 2.97 13.29
C VAL A 117 -6.03 1.45 13.38
N CYS A 118 -7.24 0.89 13.37
CA CYS A 118 -7.44 -0.56 13.47
C CYS A 118 -8.29 -1.09 12.32
N ALA A 119 -7.95 -2.29 11.87
CA ALA A 119 -8.67 -3.03 10.85
C ALA A 119 -8.86 -4.48 11.30
N TRP A 120 -10.09 -4.88 11.58
CA TRP A 120 -10.46 -6.25 11.92
C TRP A 120 -11.32 -6.85 10.81
N LYS A 121 -11.00 -8.07 10.40
CA LYS A 121 -11.83 -8.88 9.52
C LYS A 121 -13.00 -9.49 10.29
#